data_AF-A0A849U235-F1
#
_entry.id   AF-A0A849U235-F1
#
_cell.length_a   1.000
_cell.length_b   1.000
_cell.length_c   1.000
_cell.angle_alpha   90.00
_cell.angle_beta   90.00
_cell.angle_gamma   90.00
#
_symmetry.space_group_name_H-M   'P 1'
#
loop_
_entity.id
_entity.type
_entity.pdbx_description
1 polymer ?
#
loop_
_entity_poly.entity_id
_entity_poly.type
_entity_poly.pdbx_seq_one_letter_code
_entity_poly.pdbx_strand_id
1 'polypeptide(L)'
;FILKMSGKGMLVLNSFGAIHKIELKPGQEYIVDNSHLVAWSTTTTYNIEKATSGWVASFTSGEGFVCRFRGPGVVYIQSRNPGSFGAWVRQFIPVSE
;
A
#
# COMPACT_ATOMS: atom_id res chain seq x y z
N PHE A 1 7.66 -7.63 -2.82
CA PHE A 1 7.55 -8.95 -2.17
C PHE A 1 6.56 -8.84 -1.02
N ILE A 2 5.89 -9.94 -0.62
CA ILE A 2 4.94 -9.96 0.50
C ILE A 2 5.47 -10.99 1.51
N LEU A 3 5.44 -10.62 2.79
CA LEU A 3 5.82 -11.50 3.88
C LEU A 3 4.57 -12.04 4.57
N LYS A 4 4.50 -13.35 4.79
CA LYS A 4 3.46 -13.98 5.60
C LYS A 4 4.03 -14.31 6.97
N MET A 5 3.39 -13.79 8.01
CA MET A 5 3.78 -14.01 9.40
C MET A 5 2.81 -14.99 10.08
N SER A 6 3.35 -15.90 10.89
CA SER A 6 2.57 -16.86 11.68
C SER A 6 3.32 -17.22 12.98
N GLY A 7 2.59 -17.73 13.98
CA GLY A 7 3.14 -18.07 15.30
C GLY A 7 2.50 -17.26 16.43
N LYS A 8 3.15 -17.27 17.60
CA LYS A 8 2.72 -16.53 18.79
C LYS A 8 3.87 -15.66 19.30
N GLY A 9 3.62 -14.37 19.45
CA GLY A 9 4.62 -13.42 19.90
C GLY A 9 4.22 -12.00 19.54
N MET A 10 5.09 -11.05 19.88
CA MET A 10 4.92 -9.65 19.52
C MET A 10 5.52 -9.40 18.14
N LEU A 11 4.73 -8.76 17.28
CA LEU A 11 5.17 -8.28 15.98
C LEU A 11 5.25 -6.75 16.02
N VAL A 12 6.41 -6.22 15.64
CA VAL A 12 6.60 -4.77 15.48
C VAL A 12 6.63 -4.45 14.00
N LEU A 13 5.82 -3.47 13.58
CA LEU A 13 5.74 -2.97 12.21
C LEU A 13 6.06 -1.48 12.21
N ASN A 14 6.61 -0.98 11.11
CA ASN A 14 6.82 0.45 10.88
C ASN A 14 6.04 0.92 9.64
N SER A 15 5.86 2.23 9.53
CA SER A 15 5.23 2.90 8.38
C SER A 15 6.01 4.15 8.00
N PHE A 16 5.80 4.63 6.78
CA PHE A 16 6.20 5.98 6.40
C PHE A 16 5.03 6.95 6.64
N GLY A 17 5.13 7.74 7.71
CA GLY A 17 4.01 8.55 8.21
C GLY A 17 3.13 7.77 9.19
N ALA A 18 1.88 8.22 9.35
CA ALA A 18 0.93 7.65 10.31
C ALA A 18 0.28 6.37 9.78
N ILE A 19 -0.04 5.43 10.67
CA ILE A 19 -0.81 4.22 10.35
C ILE A 19 -2.30 4.53 10.46
N HIS A 20 -3.07 4.15 9.45
CA HIS A 20 -4.53 4.16 9.48
C HIS A 20 -5.06 2.72 9.37
N LYS A 21 -5.97 2.36 10.28
CA LYS A 21 -6.58 1.03 10.38
C LYS A 21 -7.94 1.04 9.69
N ILE A 22 -8.15 0.11 8.77
CA ILE A 22 -9.41 -0.07 8.05
C ILE A 22 -9.96 -1.46 8.39
N GLU A 23 -11.14 -1.50 9.00
CA GLU A 23 -11.86 -2.74 9.28
C GLU A 23 -12.84 -3.06 8.16
N LEU A 24 -12.67 -4.22 7.53
CA LEU A 24 -13.54 -4.71 6.47
C LEU A 24 -14.47 -5.78 7.03
N LYS A 25 -15.77 -5.54 6.91
CA LYS A 25 -16.80 -6.54 7.19
C LYS A 25 -16.80 -7.64 6.13
N PRO A 26 -17.43 -8.80 6.37
CA PRO A 26 -17.56 -9.85 5.36
C PRO A 26 -18.12 -9.31 4.04
N GLY A 27 -17.40 -9.53 2.94
CA GLY A 27 -17.79 -9.08 1.60
C GLY A 27 -17.61 -7.59 1.30
N GLN A 28 -17.20 -6.77 2.28
CA GLN A 28 -16.85 -5.37 2.05
C GLN A 28 -15.53 -5.28 1.30
N GLU A 29 -15.47 -4.40 0.29
CA GLU A 29 -14.26 -4.15 -0.48
C GLU A 29 -13.63 -2.80 -0.17
N TYR A 30 -12.31 -2.74 -0.34
CA TYR A 30 -11.55 -1.51 -0.23
C TYR A 30 -10.34 -1.57 -1.16
N ILE A 31 -10.13 -0.52 -1.95
CA ILE A 31 -9.02 -0.41 -2.90
C ILE A 31 -7.98 0.52 -2.30
N VAL A 32 -6.73 0.08 -2.26
CA VAL A 32 -5.59 0.84 -1.73
C VAL A 32 -4.52 0.94 -2.81
N ASP A 33 -3.86 2.09 -2.96
CA ASP A 33 -2.59 2.15 -3.67
C ASP A 33 -1.57 1.23 -2.97
N ASN A 34 -0.92 0.36 -3.75
CA ASN A 34 0.10 -0.54 -3.25
C ASN A 34 1.26 0.18 -2.52
N SER A 35 1.57 1.43 -2.91
CA SER A 35 2.62 2.24 -2.27
C SER A 35 2.31 2.67 -0.82
N HIS A 36 1.05 2.52 -0.41
CA HIS A 36 0.53 2.90 0.91
C HIS A 36 0.24 1.69 1.81
N LEU A 37 0.53 0.47 1.40
CA LEU A 37 0.29 -0.72 2.22
C LEU A 37 1.34 -0.92 3.31
N VAL A 38 0.86 -1.23 4.53
CA VAL A 38 1.71 -1.62 5.67
C VAL A 38 1.55 -3.11 5.96
N ALA A 39 0.33 -3.55 6.25
CA ALA A 39 0.01 -4.94 6.57
C ALA A 39 -1.49 -5.21 6.43
N TRP A 40 -1.89 -6.48 6.33
CA TRP A 40 -3.30 -6.87 6.35
C TRP A 40 -3.47 -8.25 6.94
N SER A 41 -4.71 -8.55 7.35
CA SER A 41 -5.07 -9.83 7.96
C SER A 41 -5.07 -10.96 6.93
N THR A 42 -4.67 -12.17 7.31
CA THR A 42 -4.73 -13.33 6.40
C THR A 42 -6.16 -13.76 6.04
N THR A 43 -7.16 -13.20 6.72
CA THR A 43 -8.59 -13.46 6.47
C THR A 43 -9.16 -12.61 5.33
N THR A 44 -8.50 -11.52 4.94
CA THR A 44 -8.88 -10.74 3.76
C THR A 44 -8.33 -11.40 2.50
N THR A 45 -9.12 -11.44 1.44
CA THR A 45 -8.58 -11.72 0.10
C THR A 45 -7.98 -10.43 -0.48
N TYR A 46 -6.93 -10.56 -1.29
CA TYR A 46 -6.32 -9.42 -1.98
C TYR A 46 -6.02 -9.76 -3.44
N ASN A 47 -6.25 -8.81 -4.34
CA ASN A 47 -5.89 -8.89 -5.76
C ASN A 47 -5.12 -7.63 -6.16
N ILE A 48 -4.03 -7.80 -6.90
CA ILE A 48 -3.31 -6.68 -7.51
C ILE A 48 -3.97 -6.38 -8.86
N GLU A 49 -4.43 -5.15 -9.02
CA GLU A 49 -5.10 -4.67 -10.23
C GLU A 49 -4.32 -3.48 -10.79
N LYS A 50 -4.44 -3.23 -12.09
CA LYS A 50 -3.99 -1.95 -12.64
C LYS A 50 -4.95 -0.87 -12.19
N ALA A 51 -4.42 0.29 -11.78
CA ALA A 51 -5.25 1.42 -11.36
C ALA A 51 -6.25 1.86 -12.45
N THR A 52 -5.89 1.67 -13.72
CA THR A 52 -6.73 1.97 -14.88
C THR A 52 -6.61 0.90 -15.97
N SER A 53 -7.55 0.90 -16.92
CA SER A 53 -7.59 -0.05 -18.04
C SER A 53 -6.43 0.11 -19.04
N GLY A 54 -5.72 1.24 -19.03
CA GLY A 54 -4.63 1.55 -19.98
C GLY A 54 -3.27 1.75 -19.30
N TRP A 55 -2.20 1.21 -19.89
CA TRP A 55 -0.83 1.40 -19.39
C TRP A 55 -0.40 2.87 -19.35
N VAL A 56 -0.85 3.69 -20.31
CA VAL A 56 -0.60 5.13 -20.35
C VAL A 56 -1.29 5.82 -19.17
N ALA A 57 -2.54 5.47 -18.89
CA ALA A 57 -3.33 6.09 -17.84
C ALA A 57 -2.80 5.75 -16.42
N SER A 58 -2.39 4.51 -16.17
CA SER A 58 -1.73 4.13 -14.91
C SER A 58 -0.33 4.74 -14.74
N PHE A 59 0.35 5.06 -15.84
CA PHE A 59 1.63 5.78 -15.79
C PHE A 59 1.41 7.28 -15.52
N THR A 60 0.41 7.89 -16.16
CA THR A 60 0.08 9.32 -15.96
C THR A 60 -0.54 9.62 -14.60
N SER A 61 -1.21 8.66 -13.95
CA SER A 61 -1.69 8.82 -12.57
C SER A 61 -0.57 8.72 -11.54
N GLY A 62 0.59 8.17 -11.90
CA GLY A 62 1.69 7.88 -10.98
C GLY A 62 1.46 6.63 -10.11
N GLU A 63 0.29 6.01 -10.18
CA GLU A 63 -0.12 4.86 -9.39
C GLU A 63 -0.23 3.64 -10.34
N GLY A 64 0.89 2.94 -10.54
CA GLY A 64 0.96 1.83 -11.50
C GLY A 64 0.02 0.65 -11.16
N PHE A 65 -0.08 0.31 -9.87
CA PHE A 65 -0.83 -0.84 -9.37
C PHE A 65 -1.57 -0.50 -8.07
N VAL A 66 -2.81 -0.98 -7.97
CA VAL A 66 -3.63 -0.91 -6.75
C VAL A 66 -3.89 -2.31 -6.22
N CYS A 67 -4.24 -2.39 -4.95
CA CYS A 67 -4.63 -3.63 -4.28
C CYS A 67 -6.09 -3.53 -3.86
N ARG A 68 -6.92 -4.42 -4.39
CA ARG A 68 -8.30 -4.60 -3.94
C ARG A 68 -8.34 -5.63 -2.83
N PHE A 69 -8.83 -5.23 -1.67
CA PHE A 69 -9.08 -6.11 -0.54
C PHE A 69 -10.56 -6.40 -0.41
N ARG A 70 -10.89 -7.63 -0.01
CA ARG A 70 -12.26 -8.01 0.38
C ARG A 70 -12.23 -8.70 1.74
N GLY A 71 -13.10 -8.24 2.63
CA GLY A 71 -13.21 -8.72 4.02
C GLY A 71 -13.84 -10.11 4.17
N PRO A 72 -13.78 -10.68 5.38
CA PRO A 72 -13.53 -9.96 6.64
C PRO A 72 -12.05 -9.83 7.04
N GLY A 73 -11.71 -8.73 7.70
CA GLY A 73 -10.41 -8.54 8.37
C GLY A 73 -9.97 -7.09 8.42
N VAL A 74 -8.69 -6.86 8.70
CA VAL A 74 -8.13 -5.51 8.85
C VAL A 74 -7.05 -5.26 7.81
N VAL A 75 -7.07 -4.06 7.22
CA VAL A 75 -6.01 -3.52 6.36
C VAL A 75 -5.40 -2.31 7.05
N TYR A 76 -4.08 -2.27 7.14
CA TYR A 76 -3.30 -1.15 7.67
C TYR A 76 -2.60 -0.43 6.53
N ILE A 77 -2.82 0.88 6.44
CA ILE A 77 -2.22 1.75 5.43
C ILE A 77 -1.38 2.84 6.08
N GLN A 78 -0.43 3.40 5.33
CA GLN A 78 0.39 4.52 5.77
C GLN A 78 -0.05 5.82 5.10
N SER A 79 0.13 6.96 5.77
CA SER A 79 -0.32 8.25 5.23
C SER A 79 0.59 8.86 4.17
N ARG A 80 1.82 8.35 3.99
CA ARG A 80 2.79 8.90 3.05
C ARG A 80 3.39 7.80 2.16
N ASN A 81 3.65 8.14 0.91
CA ASN A 81 4.37 7.30 -0.04
C ASN A 81 5.88 7.66 0.00
N PRO A 82 6.78 6.73 0.39
CA PRO A 82 8.22 7.00 0.47
C PRO A 82 8.85 7.25 -0.89
N GLY A 83 8.35 6.63 -1.96
CA GLY A 83 8.81 6.85 -3.33
C GLY A 83 8.49 8.27 -3.82
N SER A 84 7.24 8.73 -3.61
CA SER A 84 6.83 10.10 -3.94
C SER A 84 7.60 11.13 -3.12
N PHE A 85 7.84 10.87 -1.84
CA PHE A 85 8.68 11.72 -1.00
C PHE A 85 10.13 11.79 -1.51
N GLY A 86 10.73 10.65 -1.84
CA GLY A 86 12.07 10.62 -2.41
C GLY A 86 12.19 11.37 -3.73
N ALA A 87 11.19 11.23 -4.61
CA ALA A 87 11.13 11.96 -5.87
C ALA A 87 11.05 13.47 -5.66
N TRP A 88 10.26 13.92 -4.67
CA TRP A 88 10.19 15.33 -4.29
C TRP A 88 11.51 15.85 -3.71
N VAL A 89 12.11 15.13 -2.77
CA VAL A 89 13.41 15.52 -2.17
C VAL A 89 14.51 15.63 -3.24
N ARG A 90 14.53 14.71 -4.21
CA ARG A 90 15.53 14.68 -5.29
C ARG A 90 15.61 15.99 -6.09
N GLN A 91 14.52 16.77 -6.17
CA GLN A 91 14.51 18.06 -6.86
C GLN A 91 15.44 19.10 -6.22
N PHE A 92 15.83 18.87 -4.96
CA PHE A 92 16.68 19.78 -4.18
C PHE A 92 18.08 19.23 -3.91
N ILE A 93 18.37 17.98 -4.33
CA ILE A 93 19.70 17.38 -4.16
C ILE A 93 20.56 17.74 -5.38
N PRO A 94 21.70 18.45 -5.22
CA PRO A 94 22.61 18.71 -6.31
C PRO A 94 23.09 17.41 -6.94
N VAL A 95 23.12 17.35 -8.27
CA VAL A 95 23.85 16.30 -8.97
C VAL A 95 25.34 16.64 -8.85
N SER A 96 26.13 15.77 -8.24
CA SER A 96 27.58 15.89 -8.28
C SER A 96 28.05 15.70 -9.73
N GLU A 97 28.92 16.58 -10.22
CA GLU A 97 29.62 16.43 -11.51
C GLU A 97 30.46 15.14 -11.56
#